data_AF-A0A971ZZS1-F1
#
_entry.id   AF-A0A971ZZS1-F1
#
_cell.length_a   1.000
_cell.length_b   1.000
_cell.length_c   1.000
_cell.angle_alpha   90.00
_cell.angle_beta   90.00
_cell.angle_gamma   90.00
#
_symmetry.space_group_name_H-M   'P 1'
#
loop_
_entity.id
_entity.type
_entity.pdbx_description
1 polymer ?
#
loop_
_entity_poly.entity_id
_entity_poly.type
_entity_poly.pdbx_seq_one_letter_code
_entity_poly.pdbx_strand_id
1 'polypeptide(L)'
;MAGEVIENGSVLIDGGKIIEVGRDLVAPLDTEVIDAEGKMVLPGFVDGHSHLGMWEEGMGFEGSDGNEMVDPVTPHLRAIDAINPMDEGFKDAYKAGVTSVVTGPGSANVIGGFATAIKTYGKRVDDMIIKDPVAMKVAFGENPKRVYNSQNKSPMTRMATAAILRESLFKAKAYLEKKERANGDPSKMPDFDLKMEALVGPTLSNRSKIELKNLSFETPGILNKRGVKVGIITDAPVIPQQYLPICAGLAVKSGMDEMEALKAITIYPAEIVGIADRVGGIEVGKDADIVIFNGNPIKDLSCETYVTIINGQIVYRNF
;
A
#
# COMPACT_ATOMS: atom_id res chain seq x y z
N MET A 1 3.32 14.40 3.74
CA MET A 1 3.73 15.81 3.59
C MET A 1 5.24 15.89 3.51
N ALA A 2 5.79 16.33 2.38
CA ALA A 2 7.18 16.77 2.32
C ALA A 2 7.18 18.29 2.36
N GLY A 3 7.98 18.89 3.23
CA GLY A 3 8.12 20.35 3.33
C GLY A 3 7.39 21.00 4.49
N GLU A 4 7.52 22.33 4.54
CA GLU A 4 6.92 23.19 5.56
C GLU A 4 5.44 23.48 5.26
N VAL A 5 4.68 23.86 6.28
CA VAL A 5 3.30 24.31 6.13
C VAL A 5 3.26 25.65 5.38
N ILE A 6 2.50 25.71 4.29
CA ILE A 6 2.31 26.93 3.50
C ILE A 6 0.99 27.58 3.93
N GLU A 7 1.08 28.50 4.88
CA GLU A 7 -0.05 29.35 5.27
C GLU A 7 -0.52 30.20 4.08
N ASN A 8 -1.84 30.22 3.85
CA ASN A 8 -2.51 30.88 2.73
C ASN A 8 -1.89 30.50 1.36
N GLY A 9 -1.58 29.21 1.21
CA GLY A 9 -1.03 28.65 -0.02
C GLY A 9 -2.10 28.36 -1.08
N SER A 10 -1.62 28.12 -2.29
CA SER A 10 -2.35 27.70 -3.47
C SER A 10 -1.61 26.55 -4.13
N VAL A 11 -2.37 25.66 -4.78
CA VAL A 11 -1.85 24.53 -5.56
C VAL A 11 -2.46 24.60 -6.94
N LEU A 12 -1.64 24.67 -7.97
CA LEU A 12 -2.08 24.63 -9.36
C LEU A 12 -1.91 23.22 -9.92
N ILE A 13 -3.01 22.70 -10.46
CA ILE A 13 -3.10 21.38 -11.07
C ILE A 13 -3.35 21.57 -12.56
N ASP A 14 -2.63 20.81 -13.39
CA ASP A 14 -2.92 20.68 -14.82
C ASP A 14 -2.97 19.19 -15.19
N GLY A 15 -4.08 18.80 -15.80
CA GLY A 15 -4.43 17.40 -16.01
C GLY A 15 -4.37 16.62 -14.69
N GLY A 16 -3.58 15.54 -14.65
CA GLY A 16 -3.44 14.69 -13.47
C GLY A 16 -2.27 15.03 -12.54
N LYS A 17 -1.63 16.20 -12.70
CA LYS A 17 -0.36 16.53 -12.05
C LYS A 17 -0.39 17.87 -11.33
N ILE A 18 0.35 17.95 -10.23
CA ILE A 18 0.66 19.21 -9.55
C ILE A 18 1.75 19.90 -10.36
N ILE A 19 1.49 21.12 -10.82
CA ILE A 19 2.45 21.89 -11.62
C ILE A 19 3.10 23.03 -10.84
N GLU A 20 2.44 23.55 -9.81
CA GLU A 20 2.99 24.63 -8.99
C GLU A 20 2.35 24.66 -7.59
N VAL A 21 3.12 25.06 -6.57
CA VAL A 21 2.71 25.15 -5.15
C VAL A 21 3.38 26.37 -4.52
N GLY A 22 2.63 27.21 -3.81
CA GLY A 22 3.14 28.52 -3.34
C GLY A 22 2.04 29.43 -2.83
N ARG A 23 2.33 30.72 -2.57
CA ARG A 23 1.34 31.70 -2.05
C ARG A 23 0.72 32.58 -3.13
N ASP A 24 1.49 32.92 -4.16
CA ASP A 24 1.11 33.92 -5.17
C ASP A 24 1.14 33.30 -6.57
N LEU A 25 0.38 32.22 -6.78
CA LEU A 25 0.31 31.57 -8.08
C LEU A 25 -0.51 32.40 -9.07
N VAL A 26 -0.03 32.44 -10.31
CA VAL A 26 -0.77 33.02 -11.44
C VAL A 26 -1.41 31.89 -12.23
N ALA A 27 -2.70 31.68 -12.02
CA ALA A 27 -3.48 30.70 -12.77
C ALA A 27 -3.96 31.28 -14.12
N PRO A 28 -4.05 30.46 -15.18
CA PRO A 28 -4.78 30.81 -16.40
C PRO A 28 -6.22 31.28 -16.11
N LEU A 29 -6.76 32.19 -16.93
CA LEU A 29 -8.07 32.82 -16.71
C LEU A 29 -9.26 31.83 -16.67
N ASP A 30 -9.12 30.68 -17.30
CA ASP A 30 -10.13 29.62 -17.42
C ASP A 30 -9.96 28.50 -16.37
N THR A 31 -9.05 28.67 -15.42
CA THR A 31 -8.81 27.69 -14.35
C THR A 31 -10.03 27.57 -13.43
N GLU A 32 -10.52 26.35 -13.19
CA GLU A 32 -11.52 26.09 -12.15
C GLU A 32 -10.90 26.35 -10.77
N VAL A 33 -11.49 27.28 -10.01
CA VAL A 33 -11.00 27.67 -8.69
C VAL A 33 -11.83 26.98 -7.61
N ILE A 34 -11.15 26.29 -6.70
CA ILE A 34 -11.75 25.77 -5.46
C ILE A 34 -11.28 26.63 -4.30
N ASP A 35 -12.22 27.31 -3.64
CA ASP A 35 -11.92 28.16 -2.49
C ASP A 35 -11.72 27.33 -1.20
N ALA A 36 -10.45 27.23 -0.81
CA ALA A 36 -10.00 26.57 0.41
C ALA A 36 -9.80 27.55 1.59
N GLU A 37 -10.34 28.76 1.55
CA GLU A 37 -10.26 29.69 2.69
C GLU A 37 -10.81 29.04 3.96
N GLY A 38 -10.03 29.15 5.06
CA GLY A 38 -10.33 28.55 6.36
C GLY A 38 -10.20 27.02 6.42
N LYS A 39 -9.71 26.36 5.37
CA LYS A 39 -9.64 24.90 5.24
C LYS A 39 -8.21 24.38 5.26
N MET A 40 -8.05 23.09 5.53
CA MET A 40 -6.76 22.42 5.43
C MET A 40 -6.65 21.69 4.10
N VAL A 41 -5.63 22.02 3.32
CA VAL A 41 -5.29 21.32 2.07
C VAL A 41 -4.15 20.34 2.36
N LEU A 42 -4.40 19.05 2.15
CA LEU A 42 -3.47 17.96 2.43
C LEU A 42 -3.28 17.10 1.18
N PRO A 43 -2.13 16.42 1.03
CA PRO A 43 -2.04 15.35 0.04
C PRO A 43 -3.04 14.27 0.41
N GLY A 44 -3.55 13.57 -0.60
CA GLY A 44 -4.39 12.40 -0.39
C GLY A 44 -3.72 11.38 0.53
N PHE A 45 -4.51 10.81 1.45
CA PHE A 45 -4.01 9.82 2.38
C PHE A 45 -3.69 8.51 1.67
N VAL A 46 -2.70 7.81 2.20
CA VAL A 46 -2.14 6.57 1.67
C VAL A 46 -2.18 5.52 2.78
N ASP A 47 -2.93 4.44 2.59
CA ASP A 47 -2.88 3.28 3.48
C ASP A 47 -1.82 2.28 2.98
N GLY A 48 -0.80 2.04 3.80
CA GLY A 48 0.34 1.18 3.45
C GLY A 48 0.04 -0.32 3.50
N HIS A 49 -1.10 -0.74 4.06
CA HIS A 49 -1.56 -2.12 4.05
C HIS A 49 -3.07 -2.19 4.33
N SER A 50 -3.81 -2.71 3.36
CA SER A 50 -5.27 -2.86 3.40
C SER A 50 -5.68 -4.13 2.65
N HIS A 51 -6.97 -4.45 2.70
CA HIS A 51 -7.59 -5.46 1.84
C HIS A 51 -8.79 -4.91 1.07
N LEU A 52 -8.89 -3.59 0.94
CA LEU A 52 -9.94 -2.89 0.20
C LEU A 52 -10.14 -3.47 -1.21
N GLY A 53 -11.39 -3.71 -1.58
CA GLY A 53 -11.77 -4.35 -2.84
C GLY A 53 -11.57 -5.86 -2.91
N MET A 54 -10.87 -6.49 -1.95
CA MET A 54 -10.72 -7.95 -1.85
C MET A 54 -11.61 -8.58 -0.76
N TRP A 55 -12.12 -7.75 0.15
CA TRP A 55 -13.27 -8.04 1.03
C TRP A 55 -14.30 -6.96 0.82
N GLU A 56 -15.31 -7.26 0.02
CA GLU A 56 -16.34 -6.29 -0.35
C GLU A 56 -17.22 -5.87 0.84
N GLU A 57 -17.47 -4.57 0.95
CA GLU A 57 -18.28 -4.01 2.04
C GLU A 57 -19.74 -4.45 1.90
N GLY A 58 -20.34 -4.90 3.00
CA GLY A 58 -21.73 -5.37 3.00
C GLY A 58 -21.97 -6.72 2.31
N MET A 59 -20.91 -7.39 1.85
CA MET A 59 -20.97 -8.72 1.27
C MET A 59 -20.53 -9.80 2.27
N GLY A 60 -21.03 -11.02 2.07
CA GLY A 60 -20.68 -12.18 2.86
C GLY A 60 -19.41 -12.87 2.34
N PHE A 61 -19.41 -14.20 2.43
CA PHE A 61 -18.34 -15.03 1.90
C PHE A 61 -18.10 -14.79 0.39
N GLU A 62 -19.15 -14.45 -0.35
CA GLU A 62 -19.15 -14.24 -1.79
C GLU A 62 -18.24 -13.10 -2.25
N GLY A 63 -17.97 -12.11 -1.38
CA GLY A 63 -17.07 -10.98 -1.67
C GLY A 63 -15.72 -11.07 -0.95
N SER A 64 -15.36 -12.26 -0.43
CA SER A 64 -14.18 -12.48 0.43
C SER A 64 -13.07 -13.25 -0.31
N ASP A 65 -12.41 -12.58 -1.26
CA ASP A 65 -11.39 -13.19 -2.14
C ASP A 65 -9.94 -13.05 -1.65
N GLY A 66 -9.71 -12.37 -0.52
CA GLY A 66 -8.34 -12.06 -0.11
C GLY A 66 -7.55 -13.14 0.62
N ASN A 67 -8.09 -14.35 0.83
CA ASN A 67 -7.31 -15.49 1.35
C ASN A 67 -7.61 -16.79 0.58
N GLU A 68 -6.66 -17.24 -0.24
CA GLU A 68 -6.71 -18.56 -0.88
C GLU A 68 -6.23 -19.66 0.07
N MET A 69 -7.13 -20.20 0.90
CA MET A 69 -6.80 -21.04 2.06
C MET A 69 -6.62 -22.53 1.73
N VAL A 70 -6.38 -22.89 0.48
CA VAL A 70 -6.16 -24.29 0.08
C VAL A 70 -4.69 -24.70 0.09
N ASP A 71 -3.76 -23.75 0.02
CA ASP A 71 -2.32 -23.99 -0.03
C ASP A 71 -1.54 -22.92 0.78
N PRO A 72 -0.71 -23.31 1.76
CA PRO A 72 0.04 -22.34 2.56
C PRO A 72 1.07 -21.51 1.77
N VAL A 73 1.36 -21.88 0.51
CA VAL A 73 2.35 -21.23 -0.35
C VAL A 73 1.71 -20.87 -1.71
N THR A 74 1.16 -19.67 -1.81
CA THR A 74 0.49 -19.13 -3.01
C THR A 74 1.16 -17.86 -3.58
N PRO A 75 2.49 -17.83 -3.77
CA PRO A 75 3.19 -16.61 -4.23
C PRO A 75 2.78 -16.14 -5.63
N HIS A 76 2.23 -17.03 -6.45
CA HIS A 76 1.79 -16.76 -7.81
C HIS A 76 0.48 -15.95 -7.90
N LEU A 77 -0.26 -15.83 -6.80
CA LEU A 77 -1.51 -15.08 -6.77
C LEU A 77 -1.23 -13.58 -6.68
N ARG A 78 -2.13 -12.79 -7.24
CA ARG A 78 -1.99 -11.34 -7.36
C ARG A 78 -3.24 -10.67 -6.83
N ALA A 79 -3.05 -9.59 -6.07
CA ALA A 79 -4.16 -8.78 -5.57
C ALA A 79 -5.08 -8.28 -6.70
N ILE A 80 -4.50 -7.86 -7.83
CA ILE A 80 -5.24 -7.33 -8.99
C ILE A 80 -6.30 -8.29 -9.56
N ASP A 81 -6.16 -9.59 -9.32
CA ASP A 81 -7.09 -10.61 -9.81
C ASP A 81 -8.32 -10.77 -8.89
N ALA A 82 -8.28 -10.20 -7.70
CA ALA A 82 -9.34 -10.31 -6.68
C ALA A 82 -10.02 -8.97 -6.36
N ILE A 83 -9.46 -7.85 -6.79
CA ILE A 83 -10.01 -6.52 -6.49
C ILE A 83 -11.27 -6.30 -7.33
N ASN A 84 -12.39 -6.04 -6.65
CA ASN A 84 -13.59 -5.48 -7.26
C ASN A 84 -13.57 -3.94 -7.20
N PRO A 85 -13.33 -3.22 -8.31
CA PRO A 85 -13.30 -1.74 -8.33
C PRO A 85 -14.63 -1.08 -7.95
N MET A 86 -15.72 -1.84 -7.95
CA MET A 86 -17.06 -1.34 -7.66
C MET A 86 -17.48 -1.55 -6.21
N ASP A 87 -16.60 -2.06 -5.35
CA ASP A 87 -16.81 -2.16 -3.90
C ASP A 87 -17.12 -0.78 -3.30
N GLU A 88 -18.20 -0.67 -2.52
CA GLU A 88 -18.59 0.58 -1.86
C GLU A 88 -17.51 1.06 -0.87
N GLY A 89 -16.66 0.16 -0.37
CA GLY A 89 -15.50 0.53 0.45
C GLY A 89 -14.58 1.56 -0.22
N PHE A 90 -14.43 1.53 -1.54
CA PHE A 90 -13.65 2.55 -2.27
C PHE A 90 -14.24 3.95 -2.14
N LYS A 91 -15.56 4.04 -2.16
CA LYS A 91 -16.28 5.31 -2.00
C LYS A 91 -16.17 5.85 -0.60
N ASP A 92 -16.26 5.00 0.41
CA ASP A 92 -16.01 5.41 1.78
C ASP A 92 -14.56 5.88 1.98
N ALA A 93 -13.60 5.21 1.32
CA ALA A 93 -12.20 5.59 1.36
C ALA A 93 -11.94 6.99 0.78
N TYR A 94 -12.34 7.27 -0.47
CA TYR A 94 -12.06 8.59 -1.06
C TYR A 94 -12.89 9.71 -0.42
N LYS A 95 -14.08 9.42 0.12
CA LYS A 95 -14.85 10.39 0.91
C LYS A 95 -14.17 10.77 2.21
N ALA A 96 -13.37 9.88 2.79
CA ALA A 96 -12.56 10.16 3.97
C ALA A 96 -11.16 10.71 3.67
N GLY A 97 -10.88 11.00 2.39
CA GLY A 97 -9.58 11.51 1.95
C GLY A 97 -8.50 10.44 1.73
N VAL A 98 -8.86 9.15 1.78
CA VAL A 98 -7.94 8.06 1.41
C VAL A 98 -7.97 7.90 -0.11
N THR A 99 -6.88 8.30 -0.76
CA THR A 99 -6.77 8.35 -2.23
C THR A 99 -5.99 7.18 -2.81
N SER A 100 -5.15 6.54 -1.99
CA SER A 100 -4.30 5.43 -2.39
C SER A 100 -4.25 4.37 -1.30
N VAL A 101 -4.20 3.10 -1.69
CA VAL A 101 -4.05 1.98 -0.76
C VAL A 101 -3.10 0.93 -1.34
N VAL A 102 -2.42 0.20 -0.46
CA VAL A 102 -1.72 -1.03 -0.81
C VAL A 102 -2.59 -2.21 -0.40
N THR A 103 -3.30 -2.77 -1.37
CA THR A 103 -4.22 -3.89 -1.15
C THR A 103 -3.55 -5.22 -1.52
N GLY A 104 -3.81 -6.27 -0.76
CA GLY A 104 -3.25 -7.58 -1.07
C GLY A 104 -3.73 -8.70 -0.15
N PRO A 105 -3.17 -9.90 -0.28
CA PRO A 105 -3.64 -11.06 0.47
C PRO A 105 -3.62 -10.87 1.99
N GLY A 106 -4.51 -11.58 2.68
CA GLY A 106 -4.63 -11.66 4.12
C GLY A 106 -3.46 -12.39 4.79
N SER A 107 -3.70 -12.88 6.01
CA SER A 107 -2.69 -13.55 6.84
C SER A 107 -2.94 -15.05 7.03
N ALA A 108 -3.81 -15.65 6.22
CA ALA A 108 -4.07 -17.08 6.30
C ALA A 108 -2.86 -17.93 5.86
N ASN A 109 -2.13 -17.49 4.83
CA ASN A 109 -1.07 -18.30 4.21
C ASN A 109 0.32 -17.94 4.75
N VAL A 110 1.26 -18.88 4.70
CA VAL A 110 2.67 -18.59 4.99
C VAL A 110 3.21 -17.62 3.95
N ILE A 111 2.92 -17.87 2.67
CA ILE A 111 3.18 -16.95 1.56
C ILE A 111 1.85 -16.77 0.83
N GLY A 112 1.27 -15.57 0.87
CA GLY A 112 -0.10 -15.31 0.44
C GLY A 112 -0.26 -14.84 -1.00
N GLY A 113 0.79 -14.28 -1.60
CA GLY A 113 0.74 -13.68 -2.94
C GLY A 113 1.14 -12.20 -2.93
N PHE A 114 1.06 -11.57 -4.09
CA PHE A 114 1.47 -10.18 -4.29
C PHE A 114 0.38 -9.18 -3.90
N ALA A 115 0.79 -8.13 -3.19
CA ALA A 115 0.04 -6.90 -2.98
C ALA A 115 0.33 -5.89 -4.09
N THR A 116 -0.60 -4.98 -4.31
CA THR A 116 -0.57 -3.93 -5.34
C THR A 116 -0.89 -2.57 -4.73
N ALA A 117 -0.31 -1.50 -5.26
CA ALA A 117 -0.68 -0.12 -4.88
C ALA A 117 -1.65 0.42 -5.92
N ILE A 118 -2.81 0.88 -5.48
CA ILE A 118 -3.88 1.41 -6.33
C ILE A 118 -4.41 2.74 -5.81
N LYS A 119 -4.96 3.54 -6.72
CA LYS A 119 -5.85 4.66 -6.41
C LYS A 119 -7.19 4.12 -5.91
N THR A 120 -7.87 4.85 -5.05
CA THR A 120 -9.19 4.45 -4.51
C THR A 120 -10.35 4.85 -5.40
N TYR A 121 -10.10 5.40 -6.59
CA TYR A 121 -11.13 5.77 -7.55
C TYR A 121 -10.83 5.22 -8.94
N GLY A 122 -11.82 4.56 -9.53
CA GLY A 122 -11.79 3.98 -10.87
C GLY A 122 -12.91 2.96 -11.03
N LYS A 123 -13.12 2.50 -12.27
CA LYS A 123 -14.07 1.41 -12.58
C LYS A 123 -13.39 0.16 -13.11
N ARG A 124 -12.07 0.23 -13.31
CA ARG A 124 -11.24 -0.84 -13.84
C ARG A 124 -9.92 -0.84 -13.08
N VAL A 125 -9.57 -1.99 -12.51
CA VAL A 125 -8.37 -2.13 -11.67
C VAL A 125 -7.11 -1.67 -12.40
N ASP A 126 -6.96 -1.99 -13.70
CA ASP A 126 -5.82 -1.58 -14.52
C ASP A 126 -5.58 -0.05 -14.50
N ASP A 127 -6.65 0.73 -14.51
CA ASP A 127 -6.58 2.21 -14.54
C ASP A 127 -6.36 2.79 -13.14
N MET A 128 -6.52 1.98 -12.09
CA MET A 128 -6.29 2.36 -10.70
C MET A 128 -4.85 2.07 -10.26
N ILE A 129 -4.11 1.21 -10.97
CA ILE A 129 -2.76 0.79 -10.55
C ILE A 129 -1.79 1.99 -10.49
N ILE A 130 -1.17 2.14 -9.32
CA ILE A 130 0.00 3.00 -9.10
C ILE A 130 1.26 2.21 -9.41
N LYS A 131 1.33 0.99 -8.86
CA LYS A 131 2.45 0.06 -8.99
C LYS A 131 1.97 -1.37 -8.74
N ASP A 132 2.36 -2.29 -9.60
CA ASP A 132 2.09 -3.72 -9.47
C ASP A 132 3.28 -4.55 -10.00
N PRO A 133 3.75 -5.57 -9.25
CA PRO A 133 3.49 -5.83 -7.84
C PRO A 133 4.26 -4.86 -6.92
N VAL A 134 3.81 -4.74 -5.68
CA VAL A 134 4.47 -3.88 -4.66
C VAL A 134 5.20 -4.69 -3.61
N ALA A 135 4.58 -5.77 -3.11
CA ALA A 135 5.14 -6.57 -2.04
C ALA A 135 4.64 -8.01 -2.10
N MET A 136 5.44 -8.96 -1.60
CA MET A 136 5.01 -10.35 -1.35
C MET A 136 4.50 -10.47 0.09
N LYS A 137 3.24 -10.86 0.29
CA LYS A 137 2.67 -11.06 1.63
C LYS A 137 3.16 -12.37 2.24
N VAL A 138 3.73 -12.28 3.44
CA VAL A 138 4.16 -13.43 4.24
C VAL A 138 3.56 -13.29 5.64
N ALA A 139 3.03 -14.38 6.21
CA ALA A 139 2.48 -14.37 7.56
C ALA A 139 3.16 -15.40 8.49
N PHE A 140 3.29 -14.98 9.75
CA PHE A 140 3.77 -15.80 10.86
C PHE A 140 2.71 -15.82 11.97
N GLY A 141 3.03 -16.48 13.09
CA GLY A 141 2.19 -16.43 14.29
C GLY A 141 1.01 -17.39 14.20
N GLU A 142 -0.14 -16.94 14.69
CA GLU A 142 -1.28 -17.82 14.95
C GLU A 142 -2.14 -18.08 13.73
N ASN A 143 -2.29 -17.10 12.85
CA ASN A 143 -3.24 -17.18 11.73
C ASN A 143 -2.93 -18.34 10.78
N PRO A 144 -1.70 -18.51 10.25
CA PRO A 144 -1.43 -19.65 9.39
C PRO A 144 -1.62 -20.98 10.10
N LYS A 145 -1.12 -21.11 11.32
CA LYS A 145 -1.26 -22.38 12.03
C LYS A 145 -2.70 -22.72 12.41
N ARG A 146 -3.55 -21.72 12.67
CA ARG A 146 -4.97 -21.93 13.01
C ARG A 146 -5.75 -22.38 11.78
N VAL A 147 -5.55 -21.70 10.64
CA VAL A 147 -6.21 -22.03 9.36
C VAL A 147 -5.87 -23.46 8.97
N TYR A 148 -4.59 -23.79 8.82
CA TYR A 148 -4.19 -25.10 8.32
C TYR A 148 -4.43 -26.24 9.33
N ASN A 149 -4.35 -25.98 10.63
CA ASN A 149 -4.76 -26.97 11.65
C ASN A 149 -6.25 -27.33 11.56
N SER A 150 -7.15 -26.37 11.30
CA SER A 150 -8.58 -26.68 11.11
C SER A 150 -8.85 -27.57 9.89
N GLN A 151 -7.90 -27.64 8.96
CA GLN A 151 -7.95 -28.48 7.77
C GLN A 151 -7.13 -29.78 7.92
N ASN A 152 -6.59 -30.07 9.10
CA ASN A 152 -5.64 -31.16 9.33
C ASN A 152 -4.43 -31.13 8.37
N LYS A 153 -3.95 -29.93 8.03
CA LYS A 153 -2.86 -29.67 7.09
C LYS A 153 -1.74 -28.87 7.77
N SER A 154 -0.51 -29.01 7.27
CA SER A 154 0.63 -28.17 7.68
C SER A 154 0.50 -26.76 7.08
N PRO A 155 0.91 -25.68 7.79
CA PRO A 155 1.51 -25.65 9.12
C PRO A 155 0.51 -25.74 10.28
N MET A 156 0.86 -26.48 11.34
CA MET A 156 0.12 -26.48 12.63
C MET A 156 0.93 -25.88 13.79
N THR A 157 2.18 -25.52 13.52
CA THR A 157 3.14 -25.01 14.51
C THR A 157 3.94 -23.84 13.93
N ARG A 158 4.45 -22.96 14.81
CA ARG A 158 5.30 -21.83 14.40
C ARG A 158 6.58 -22.31 13.68
N MET A 159 7.14 -23.44 14.10
CA MET A 159 8.31 -24.04 13.45
C MET A 159 7.99 -24.54 12.03
N ALA A 160 6.80 -25.09 11.80
CA ALA A 160 6.37 -25.51 10.46
C ALA A 160 6.19 -24.29 9.55
N THR A 161 5.56 -23.22 10.03
CA THR A 161 5.44 -21.96 9.28
C THR A 161 6.81 -21.43 8.85
N ALA A 162 7.77 -21.34 9.78
CA ALA A 162 9.13 -20.89 9.47
C ALA A 162 9.87 -21.83 8.50
N ALA A 163 9.69 -23.15 8.65
CA ALA A 163 10.29 -24.13 7.75
C ALA A 163 9.73 -24.04 6.32
N ILE A 164 8.41 -23.89 6.16
CA ILE A 164 7.75 -23.75 4.86
C ILE A 164 8.24 -22.51 4.11
N LEU A 165 8.33 -21.35 4.78
CA LEU A 165 8.88 -20.14 4.18
C LEU A 165 10.34 -20.37 3.73
N ARG A 166 11.16 -20.91 4.64
CA ARG A 166 12.59 -21.17 4.37
C ARG A 166 12.78 -22.11 3.18
N GLU A 167 12.01 -23.20 3.14
CA GLU A 167 12.04 -24.18 2.06
C GLU A 167 11.62 -23.54 0.72
N SER A 168 10.56 -22.73 0.71
CA SER A 168 10.08 -22.03 -0.48
C SER A 168 11.15 -21.08 -1.05
N LEU A 169 11.82 -20.31 -0.19
CA LEU A 169 12.91 -19.44 -0.59
C LEU A 169 14.13 -20.22 -1.11
N PHE A 170 14.45 -21.37 -0.52
CA PHE A 170 15.53 -22.24 -1.02
C PHE A 170 15.20 -22.85 -2.39
N LYS A 171 13.95 -23.26 -2.61
CA LYS A 171 13.50 -23.75 -3.93
C LYS A 171 13.58 -22.64 -4.98
N ALA A 172 13.13 -21.43 -4.65
CA ALA A 172 13.19 -20.27 -5.55
C ALA A 172 14.64 -19.92 -5.92
N LYS A 173 15.55 -19.92 -4.94
CA LYS A 173 16.98 -19.73 -5.18
C LYS A 173 17.56 -20.81 -6.10
N ALA A 174 17.27 -22.08 -5.85
CA ALA A 174 17.77 -23.17 -6.67
C ALA A 174 17.23 -23.10 -8.11
N TYR A 175 15.98 -22.67 -8.28
CA TYR A 175 15.36 -22.41 -9.58
C TYR A 175 16.07 -21.27 -10.32
N LEU A 176 16.33 -20.14 -9.66
CA LEU A 176 17.10 -19.02 -10.23
C LEU A 176 18.51 -19.45 -10.64
N GLU A 177 19.24 -20.16 -9.78
CA GLU A 177 20.59 -20.65 -10.10
C GLU A 177 20.59 -21.54 -11.36
N LYS A 178 19.54 -22.33 -11.60
CA LYS A 178 19.38 -23.11 -12.83
C LYS A 178 19.13 -22.21 -14.04
N LYS A 179 18.25 -21.20 -13.94
CA LYS A 179 18.01 -20.21 -15.01
C LYS A 179 19.30 -19.45 -15.37
N GLU A 180 20.06 -19.00 -14.38
CA GLU A 180 21.32 -18.30 -14.58
C GLU A 180 22.37 -19.20 -15.25
N ARG A 181 22.50 -20.47 -14.82
CA ARG A 181 23.40 -21.45 -15.45
C ARG A 181 22.99 -21.81 -16.87
N ALA A 182 21.70 -21.78 -17.18
CA ALA A 182 21.23 -21.99 -18.55
C ALA A 182 21.73 -20.87 -19.47
N ASN A 183 21.95 -19.65 -18.95
CA ASN A 183 22.52 -18.51 -19.69
C ASN A 183 21.82 -18.26 -21.05
N GLY A 184 20.49 -18.36 -21.05
CA GLY A 184 19.67 -18.20 -22.26
C GLY A 184 19.56 -19.43 -23.17
N ASP A 185 20.23 -20.55 -22.86
CA ASP A 185 20.07 -21.84 -23.56
C ASP A 185 18.75 -22.51 -23.17
N PRO A 186 17.75 -22.58 -24.06
CA PRO A 186 16.43 -23.13 -23.73
C PRO A 186 16.48 -24.61 -23.32
N SER A 187 17.48 -25.37 -23.79
CA SER A 187 17.61 -26.80 -23.48
C SER A 187 18.11 -27.07 -22.06
N LYS A 188 18.64 -26.05 -21.37
CA LYS A 188 19.19 -26.12 -20.01
C LYS A 188 18.35 -25.39 -18.98
N MET A 189 17.27 -24.74 -19.41
CA MET A 189 16.35 -24.03 -18.52
C MET A 189 15.66 -25.02 -17.57
N PRO A 190 15.41 -24.64 -16.31
CA PRO A 190 14.51 -25.42 -15.47
C PRO A 190 13.09 -25.40 -16.06
N ASP A 191 12.31 -26.45 -15.79
CA ASP A 191 10.88 -26.47 -16.10
C ASP A 191 10.20 -25.26 -15.46
N PHE A 192 9.40 -24.53 -16.22
CA PHE A 192 8.73 -23.34 -15.75
C PHE A 192 7.87 -23.63 -14.51
N ASP A 193 8.15 -22.91 -13.42
CA ASP A 193 7.37 -22.97 -12.18
C ASP A 193 6.94 -21.55 -11.79
N LEU A 194 5.66 -21.25 -11.98
CA LEU A 194 5.10 -19.93 -11.73
C LEU A 194 5.26 -19.47 -10.27
N LYS A 195 5.24 -20.40 -9.30
CA LYS A 195 5.47 -20.05 -7.89
C LYS A 195 6.92 -19.67 -7.66
N MET A 196 7.85 -20.34 -8.32
CA MET A 196 9.26 -19.98 -8.23
C MET A 196 9.49 -18.66 -8.95
N GLU A 197 8.96 -18.45 -10.15
CA GLU A 197 9.04 -17.15 -10.84
C GLU A 197 8.54 -15.99 -9.98
N ALA A 198 7.41 -16.17 -9.29
CA ALA A 198 6.88 -15.16 -8.36
C ALA A 198 7.77 -14.92 -7.13
N LEU A 199 8.53 -15.92 -6.69
CA LEU A 199 9.50 -15.78 -5.59
C LEU A 199 10.89 -15.34 -6.08
N VAL A 200 11.11 -15.27 -7.38
CA VAL A 200 12.40 -14.98 -8.02
C VAL A 200 12.45 -13.50 -8.40
N GLY A 201 13.05 -12.68 -7.54
CA GLY A 201 13.31 -11.25 -7.75
C GLY A 201 14.20 -10.69 -6.62
N PRO A 202 15.09 -9.69 -6.85
CA PRO A 202 16.46 -9.75 -6.34
C PRO A 202 16.84 -8.74 -5.23
N THR A 203 18.00 -8.93 -4.59
CA THR A 203 18.88 -7.84 -4.06
C THR A 203 20.32 -7.96 -4.60
N LEU A 204 20.44 -8.65 -5.74
CA LEU A 204 21.62 -8.94 -6.57
C LEU A 204 22.75 -9.82 -6.01
N SER A 205 22.47 -11.14 -5.93
CA SER A 205 23.37 -12.30 -6.14
C SER A 205 24.64 -12.42 -5.26
N ASN A 206 25.40 -13.51 -5.36
CA ASN A 206 25.09 -14.80 -4.76
C ASN A 206 25.92 -14.96 -3.47
N ARG A 207 25.48 -15.76 -2.50
CA ARG A 207 26.39 -16.48 -1.57
C ARG A 207 25.87 -17.92 -1.35
N SER A 208 26.62 -18.88 -1.87
CA SER A 208 26.15 -20.18 -2.38
C SER A 208 26.04 -21.29 -1.32
N LYS A 209 25.24 -21.08 -0.25
CA LYS A 209 25.33 -21.78 1.07
C LYS A 209 26.56 -21.24 1.81
N ILE A 210 26.63 -21.37 3.13
CA ILE A 210 26.97 -20.20 3.98
C ILE A 210 25.66 -19.37 3.97
N GLU A 211 24.70 -19.78 4.84
CA GLU A 211 23.28 -19.30 4.91
C GLU A 211 23.13 -17.80 5.11
N LEU A 212 24.25 -17.21 5.47
CA LEU A 212 24.72 -15.96 4.97
C LEU A 212 26.20 -16.19 4.71
N LYS A 213 26.91 -15.20 4.21
CA LYS A 213 28.17 -14.87 4.91
C LYS A 213 28.21 -13.37 5.10
N ASN A 214 27.10 -12.82 5.60
CA ASN A 214 26.73 -11.39 5.63
C ASN A 214 26.50 -10.77 4.23
N LEU A 215 25.76 -11.42 3.32
CA LEU A 215 25.29 -10.72 2.10
C LEU A 215 24.23 -9.75 2.60
N SER A 216 24.65 -8.51 2.74
CA SER A 216 24.27 -7.69 3.88
C SER A 216 23.52 -6.48 3.42
N PHE A 217 22.30 -6.43 3.88
CA PHE A 217 21.65 -5.18 4.12
C PHE A 217 22.36 -4.47 5.31
N GLU A 218 23.30 -3.54 5.08
CA GLU A 218 23.46 -2.39 6.03
C GLU A 218 22.10 -1.67 6.26
N THR A 219 21.18 -1.95 5.34
CA THR A 219 19.85 -1.42 5.09
C THR A 219 18.96 -1.36 6.33
N PRO A 220 18.65 -2.40 7.13
CA PRO A 220 18.03 -2.23 8.45
C PRO A 220 18.87 -1.47 9.49
N GLY A 221 20.21 -1.60 9.46
CA GLY A 221 21.11 -1.00 10.46
C GLY A 221 21.22 0.52 10.39
N ILE A 222 20.93 1.10 9.22
CA ILE A 222 20.79 2.53 8.96
C ILE A 222 19.32 2.98 9.13
N LEU A 223 18.35 2.17 8.67
CA LEU A 223 16.90 2.40 8.89
C LEU A 223 16.61 2.74 10.37
N ASN A 224 17.36 2.15 11.30
CA ASN A 224 17.24 2.26 12.75
C ASN A 224 18.01 3.44 13.42
N LYS A 225 19.06 4.02 12.82
CA LYS A 225 19.87 5.07 13.52
C LYS A 225 19.40 6.52 13.31
N ARG A 226 18.37 6.76 12.48
CA ARG A 226 18.05 8.08 11.89
C ARG A 226 16.55 8.45 11.84
N GLY A 227 15.70 7.78 12.62
CA GLY A 227 14.24 8.05 12.64
C GLY A 227 13.47 7.11 11.72
N VAL A 228 13.13 5.92 12.24
CA VAL A 228 12.31 4.90 11.55
C VAL A 228 10.94 5.48 11.26
N LYS A 229 10.54 5.45 9.99
CA LYS A 229 9.23 5.91 9.54
C LYS A 229 8.16 4.88 9.91
N VAL A 230 7.05 5.35 10.47
CA VAL A 230 5.91 4.51 10.85
C VAL A 230 4.75 4.84 9.92
N GLY A 231 4.17 3.83 9.26
CA GLY A 231 2.89 3.94 8.58
C GLY A 231 1.77 3.53 9.53
N ILE A 232 0.69 4.30 9.57
CA ILE A 232 -0.55 3.88 10.23
C ILE A 232 -1.44 3.27 9.16
N ILE A 233 -2.06 2.14 9.49
CA ILE A 233 -2.91 1.36 8.58
C ILE A 233 -4.25 1.08 9.23
N THR A 234 -5.26 0.79 8.41
CA THR A 234 -6.56 0.32 8.89
C THR A 234 -6.66 -1.20 8.95
N ASP A 235 -5.87 -1.92 8.14
CA ASP A 235 -6.06 -3.35 7.90
C ASP A 235 -7.51 -3.65 7.46
N ALA A 236 -8.12 -2.73 6.67
CA ALA A 236 -9.52 -2.85 6.26
C ALA A 236 -9.77 -4.24 5.64
N PRO A 237 -10.87 -4.92 6.03
CA PRO A 237 -12.03 -4.40 6.75
C PRO A 237 -11.95 -4.47 8.29
N VAL A 238 -10.80 -4.79 8.92
CA VAL A 238 -10.70 -4.85 10.40
C VAL A 238 -11.10 -3.52 11.04
N ILE A 239 -10.55 -2.43 10.52
CA ILE A 239 -11.08 -1.09 10.71
C ILE A 239 -11.55 -0.62 9.33
N PRO A 240 -12.80 -0.15 9.17
CA PRO A 240 -13.27 0.40 7.90
C PRO A 240 -12.35 1.51 7.38
N GLN A 241 -12.10 1.52 6.08
CA GLN A 241 -11.04 2.33 5.45
C GLN A 241 -11.20 3.85 5.72
N GLN A 242 -12.44 4.32 5.86
CA GLN A 242 -12.79 5.71 6.17
C GLN A 242 -12.26 6.21 7.52
N TYR A 243 -11.85 5.31 8.42
CA TYR A 243 -11.37 5.68 9.75
C TYR A 243 -9.84 5.79 9.85
N LEU A 244 -9.11 5.72 8.74
CA LEU A 244 -7.65 5.96 8.73
C LEU A 244 -7.24 7.27 9.45
N PRO A 245 -7.93 8.42 9.25
CA PRO A 245 -7.60 9.65 9.97
C PRO A 245 -7.84 9.55 11.48
N ILE A 246 -8.88 8.80 11.90
CA ILE A 246 -9.15 8.55 13.32
C ILE A 246 -8.03 7.72 13.94
N CYS A 247 -7.52 6.70 13.23
CA CYS A 247 -6.36 5.93 13.68
C CYS A 247 -5.13 6.83 13.91
N ALA A 248 -4.87 7.78 13.00
CA ALA A 248 -3.82 8.78 13.18
C ALA A 248 -4.08 9.71 14.38
N GLY A 249 -5.32 10.16 14.56
CA GLY A 249 -5.72 10.97 15.71
C GLY A 249 -5.55 10.25 17.06
N LEU A 250 -5.81 8.94 17.10
CA LEU A 250 -5.54 8.12 18.28
C LEU A 250 -4.03 8.03 18.57
N ALA A 251 -3.18 7.97 17.55
CA ALA A 251 -1.74 8.01 17.75
C ALA A 251 -1.28 9.36 18.35
N VAL A 252 -1.85 10.48 17.88
CA VAL A 252 -1.60 11.81 18.47
C VAL A 252 -2.06 11.86 19.92
N LYS A 253 -3.26 11.36 20.20
CA LYS A 253 -3.79 11.25 21.58
C LYS A 253 -2.88 10.42 22.48
N SER A 254 -2.16 9.44 21.93
CA SER A 254 -1.17 8.61 22.62
C SER A 254 0.24 9.22 22.70
N GLY A 255 0.44 10.44 22.21
CA GLY A 255 1.69 11.19 22.33
C GLY A 255 2.54 11.28 21.07
N MET A 256 2.03 10.85 19.90
CA MET A 256 2.69 11.10 18.61
C MET A 256 2.54 12.58 18.23
N ASP A 257 3.60 13.17 17.66
CA ASP A 257 3.50 14.49 17.06
C ASP A 257 2.47 14.51 15.92
N GLU A 258 1.73 15.61 15.79
CA GLU A 258 0.65 15.74 14.81
C GLU A 258 1.14 15.69 13.37
N MET A 259 2.24 16.38 13.07
CA MET A 259 2.83 16.38 11.74
C MET A 259 3.39 14.99 11.40
N GLU A 260 3.99 14.31 12.37
CA GLU A 260 4.42 12.92 12.20
C GLU A 260 3.23 11.98 11.96
N ALA A 261 2.10 12.16 12.65
CA ALA A 261 0.89 11.37 12.42
C ALA A 261 0.31 11.60 11.01
N LEU A 262 0.31 12.85 10.51
CA LEU A 262 -0.08 13.14 9.13
C LEU A 262 0.88 12.53 8.12
N LYS A 263 2.19 12.52 8.39
CA LYS A 263 3.18 11.81 7.54
C LYS A 263 2.94 10.30 7.55
N ALA A 264 2.53 9.73 8.68
CA ALA A 264 2.25 8.31 8.85
C ALA A 264 1.06 7.79 8.03
N ILE A 265 0.18 8.68 7.58
CA ILE A 265 -0.93 8.36 6.66
C ILE A 265 -0.78 9.03 5.28
N THR A 266 0.41 9.55 4.95
CA THR A 266 0.69 10.19 3.65
C THR A 266 2.03 9.73 3.07
N ILE A 267 3.12 10.43 3.39
CA ILE A 267 4.41 10.24 2.72
C ILE A 267 5.14 8.99 3.20
N TYR A 268 5.03 8.63 4.48
CA TYR A 268 5.73 7.46 5.03
C TYR A 268 5.27 6.14 4.41
N PRO A 269 3.96 5.82 4.36
CA PRO A 269 3.51 4.61 3.65
C PRO A 269 3.90 4.63 2.18
N ALA A 270 3.81 5.78 1.49
CA ALA A 270 4.23 5.91 0.09
C ALA A 270 5.74 5.62 -0.11
N GLU A 271 6.60 6.07 0.81
CA GLU A 271 8.04 5.80 0.77
C GLU A 271 8.37 4.34 1.10
N ILE A 272 7.69 3.76 2.10
CA ILE A 272 7.89 2.37 2.53
C ILE A 272 7.63 1.40 1.37
N VAL A 273 6.63 1.67 0.55
CA VAL A 273 6.23 0.79 -0.57
C VAL A 273 6.79 1.26 -1.93
N GLY A 274 7.55 2.35 -1.93
CA GLY A 274 8.27 2.88 -3.09
C GLY A 274 7.33 3.38 -4.19
N ILE A 275 6.38 4.24 -3.82
CA ILE A 275 5.46 4.99 -4.70
C ILE A 275 5.46 6.51 -4.38
N ALA A 276 6.38 6.98 -3.54
CA ALA A 276 6.45 8.37 -3.08
C ALA A 276 6.82 9.38 -4.17
N ASP A 277 7.33 8.92 -5.31
CA ASP A 277 7.51 9.72 -6.52
C ASP A 277 6.18 10.15 -7.15
N ARG A 278 5.10 9.44 -6.85
CA ARG A 278 3.75 9.72 -7.36
C ARG A 278 2.79 10.31 -6.34
N VAL A 279 2.79 9.81 -5.09
CA VAL A 279 1.74 10.14 -4.09
C VAL A 279 2.31 10.48 -2.71
N GLY A 280 1.44 10.87 -1.77
CA GLY A 280 1.79 11.12 -0.36
C GLY A 280 2.37 12.51 -0.04
N GLY A 281 2.45 13.40 -1.04
CA GLY A 281 2.94 14.77 -0.87
C GLY A 281 2.33 15.73 -1.90
N ILE A 282 2.31 17.02 -1.56
CA ILE A 282 1.93 18.10 -2.48
C ILE A 282 3.23 18.72 -2.99
N GLU A 283 3.74 18.19 -4.09
CA GLU A 283 5.00 18.61 -4.70
C GLU A 283 4.85 18.58 -6.22
N VAL A 284 5.53 19.49 -6.92
CA VAL A 284 5.50 19.57 -8.39
C VAL A 284 5.92 18.23 -9.00
N GLY A 285 5.15 17.76 -9.99
CA GLY A 285 5.37 16.49 -10.70
C GLY A 285 4.66 15.27 -10.08
N LYS A 286 4.22 15.35 -8.83
CA LYS A 286 3.39 14.31 -8.20
C LYS A 286 1.99 14.27 -8.81
N ASP A 287 1.33 13.13 -8.65
CA ASP A 287 -0.08 12.99 -9.01
C ASP A 287 -0.90 14.00 -8.21
N ALA A 288 -1.88 14.62 -8.85
CA ALA A 288 -2.79 15.56 -8.23
C ALA A 288 -3.85 14.83 -7.37
N ASP A 289 -3.36 14.21 -6.30
CA ASP A 289 -4.14 13.58 -5.25
C ASP A 289 -4.19 14.53 -4.05
N ILE A 290 -5.28 15.31 -3.96
CA ILE A 290 -5.43 16.38 -2.98
C ILE A 290 -6.74 16.21 -2.23
N VAL A 291 -6.71 16.46 -0.93
CA VAL A 291 -7.90 16.46 -0.09
C VAL A 291 -7.98 17.77 0.66
N ILE A 292 -9.18 18.35 0.67
CA ILE A 292 -9.48 19.59 1.37
C ILE A 292 -10.43 19.23 2.51
N PHE A 293 -10.09 19.63 3.73
CA PHE A 293 -10.89 19.39 4.93
C PHE A 293 -11.37 20.71 5.52
N ASN A 294 -12.60 20.75 6.04
CA ASN A 294 -13.15 21.93 6.73
C ASN A 294 -12.56 22.16 8.13
N GLY A 295 -11.63 21.32 8.56
CA GLY A 295 -10.96 21.37 9.85
C GLY A 295 -9.74 20.45 9.86
N ASN A 296 -9.31 20.05 11.05
CA ASN A 296 -8.17 19.14 11.20
C ASN A 296 -8.65 17.67 11.26
N PRO A 297 -8.38 16.86 10.23
CA PRO A 297 -8.98 15.52 10.10
C PRO A 297 -8.51 14.50 11.14
N ILE A 298 -7.45 14.80 11.90
CA ILE A 298 -6.89 13.89 12.91
C ILE A 298 -7.10 14.39 14.35
N LYS A 299 -7.63 15.60 14.54
CA LYS A 299 -7.91 16.16 15.89
C LYS A 299 -9.38 16.51 16.10
N ASP A 300 -10.09 16.88 15.05
CA ASP A 300 -11.48 17.30 15.12
C ASP A 300 -12.40 16.17 14.61
N LEU A 301 -13.20 15.61 15.53
CA LEU A 301 -14.16 14.56 15.21
C LEU A 301 -15.31 15.04 14.31
N SER A 302 -15.56 16.35 14.28
CA SER A 302 -16.56 16.97 13.40
C SER A 302 -15.99 17.39 12.05
N CYS A 303 -14.69 17.17 11.83
CA CYS A 303 -14.05 17.45 10.56
C CYS A 303 -14.65 16.58 9.45
N GLU A 304 -15.00 17.21 8.35
CA GLU A 304 -15.50 16.57 7.14
C GLU A 304 -14.59 16.89 5.96
N THR A 305 -14.50 15.95 5.03
CA THR A 305 -13.87 16.18 3.74
C THR A 305 -14.74 17.13 2.91
N TYR A 306 -14.18 18.26 2.52
CA TYR A 306 -14.80 19.26 1.66
C TYR A 306 -14.70 18.86 0.19
N VAL A 307 -13.50 18.43 -0.24
CA VAL A 307 -13.21 17.99 -1.63
C VAL A 307 -12.17 16.89 -1.60
N THR A 308 -12.36 15.85 -2.43
CA THR A 308 -11.30 14.89 -2.77
C THR A 308 -11.02 14.95 -4.27
N ILE A 309 -9.74 15.07 -4.61
CA ILE A 309 -9.21 15.08 -5.96
C ILE A 309 -8.27 13.87 -6.10
N ILE A 310 -8.44 13.07 -7.15
CA ILE A 310 -7.56 11.94 -7.49
C ILE A 310 -7.17 12.06 -8.95
N ASN A 311 -5.87 12.04 -9.24
CA ASN A 311 -5.33 12.32 -10.58
C ASN A 311 -5.94 13.58 -11.22
N GLY A 312 -6.10 14.65 -10.44
CA GLY A 312 -6.67 15.93 -10.89
C GLY A 312 -8.19 15.94 -11.13
N GLN A 313 -8.84 14.78 -11.00
CA GLN A 313 -10.29 14.67 -11.11
C GLN A 313 -10.94 14.84 -9.75
N ILE A 314 -11.99 15.66 -9.68
CA ILE A 314 -12.78 15.83 -8.47
C ILE A 314 -13.72 14.64 -8.33
N VAL A 315 -13.41 13.76 -7.38
CA VAL A 315 -14.17 12.51 -7.15
C VAL A 315 -15.21 12.65 -6.04
N TYR A 316 -15.08 13.67 -5.19
CA TYR A 316 -16.01 13.98 -4.12
C TYR A 316 -16.05 15.48 -3.80
N ARG A 317 -17.26 15.98 -3.50
CA ARG A 317 -17.55 17.36 -3.05
C ARG A 317 -18.68 17.31 -2.02
N ASN A 318 -18.54 18.09 -0.95
CA ASN A 318 -19.53 18.25 0.10
C ASN A 318 -19.73 19.75 0.41
N PHE A 319 -20.70 20.37 -0.26
CA PHE A 319 -21.09 21.78 -0.10
C PHE A 319 -22.57 21.88 0.26
#